data_AF-A0A935BG24-F1
#
_entry.id   AF-A0A935BG24-F1
#
_cell.length_a   1.000
_cell.length_b   1.000
_cell.length_c   1.000
_cell.angle_alpha   90.00
_cell.angle_beta   90.00
_cell.angle_gamma   90.00
#
_symmetry.space_group_name_H-M   'P 1'
#
loop_
_entity.id
_entity.type
_entity.pdbx_description
1 polymer ?
#
loop_
_entity_poly.entity_id
_entity_poly.type
_entity_poly.pdbx_seq_one_letter_code
_entity_poly.pdbx_strand_id
1 'polypeptide(L)' 'MGDRISIEGRAVWVGDCFMGLAMPSTRDGRPLMPIASGVIPEGYLYAKGDHPASFDSRYQESGLVPLDAVIGVAYPVF' A
#
# COMPACT_ATOMS: atom_id res chain seq x y z
N MET A 1 -13.41 8.46 11.32
CA MET A 1 -12.56 7.28 11.53
C MET A 1 -11.90 6.96 10.20
N GLY A 2 -10.59 6.71 10.18
CA GLY A 2 -9.88 6.33 8.95
C GLY A 2 -10.10 4.85 8.60
N ASP A 3 -9.72 4.46 7.38
CA ASP A 3 -9.82 3.06 6.96
C ASP A 3 -8.83 2.18 7.73
N ARG A 4 -9.20 0.92 7.93
CA ARG A 4 -8.39 -0.06 8.68
C ARG A 4 -7.64 -0.98 7.73
N ILE A 5 -6.35 -1.11 7.94
CA ILE A 5 -5.48 -2.10 7.31
C ILE A 5 -5.52 -3.39 8.13
N SER A 6 -5.79 -4.52 7.48
CA SER A 6 -5.63 -5.86 8.07
C SER A 6 -4.75 -6.74 7.17
N ILE A 7 -4.05 -7.69 7.81
CA ILE A 7 -3.09 -8.58 7.15
C ILE A 7 -3.47 -10.03 7.48
N GLU A 8 -3.66 -10.84 6.44
CA GLU A 8 -3.89 -12.27 6.55
C GLU A 8 -2.76 -13.03 5.84
N GLY A 9 -1.77 -13.47 6.61
CA GLY A 9 -0.51 -13.97 6.06
C GLY A 9 0.24 -12.86 5.32
N ARG A 10 0.10 -12.79 4.00
CA ARG A 10 0.63 -11.70 3.15
C ARG A 10 -0.45 -11.00 2.31
N ALA A 11 -1.72 -11.36 2.49
CA ALA A 11 -2.85 -10.66 1.91
C ALA A 11 -3.07 -9.36 2.68
N VAL A 12 -3.13 -8.25 1.96
CA VAL A 12 -3.39 -6.92 2.52
C VAL A 12 -4.80 -6.49 2.17
N TRP A 13 -5.52 -5.99 3.17
CA TRP A 13 -6.88 -5.49 3.05
C TRP A 13 -6.98 -4.09 3.64
N VAL A 14 -7.83 -3.24 3.05
CA VAL A 14 -8.21 -1.94 3.61
C VAL A 14 -9.73 -1.91 3.71
N GLY A 15 -10.26 -1.89 4.93
CA GLY A 15 -11.65 -2.24 5.18
C GLY A 15 -11.93 -3.66 4.65
N ASP A 16 -12.98 -3.79 3.84
CA ASP A 16 -13.35 -5.06 3.18
C ASP A 16 -12.73 -5.22 1.77
N CYS A 17 -11.89 -4.27 1.34
CA CYS A 17 -11.31 -4.27 0.01
C CYS A 17 -9.94 -4.99 -0.02
N PHE A 18 -9.83 -6.02 -0.86
CA PHE A 18 -8.58 -6.73 -1.10
C PHE A 18 -7.61 -5.86 -1.91
N MET A 19 -6.45 -5.53 -1.33
CA MET A 19 -5.43 -4.69 -1.97
C MET A 19 -4.33 -5.49 -2.67
N GLY A 20 -4.31 -6.82 -2.50
CA GLY A 20 -3.37 -7.73 -3.14
C GLY A 20 -2.47 -8.45 -2.15
N LEU A 21 -1.62 -9.33 -2.69
CA LEU A 21 -0.58 -10.01 -1.92
C LEU A 21 0.69 -9.15 -1.90
N ALA A 22 1.30 -9.01 -0.73
CA ALA A 22 2.66 -8.48 -0.60
C ALA A 22 3.66 -9.56 -1.02
N MET A 23 4.44 -9.28 -2.08
CA MET A 23 5.49 -10.20 -2.53
C MET A 23 6.52 -10.45 -1.41
N PRO A 24 7.11 -11.66 -1.31
CA PRO A 24 8.11 -11.98 -0.28
C PRO A 24 9.41 -11.22 -0.44
N SER A 25 9.75 -10.87 -1.67
CA SER A 25 10.99 -10.18 -2.01
C SER A 25 10.86 -9.38 -3.29
N THR A 26 11.80 -8.45 -3.49
CA THR A 26 12.02 -7.76 -4.75
C THR A 26 12.61 -8.72 -5.80
N ARG A 27 12.66 -8.26 -7.06
CA ARG A 27 13.26 -9.03 -8.17
C ARG A 27 14.73 -9.39 -7.93
N ASP A 28 15.48 -8.53 -7.24
CA ASP A 28 16.88 -8.74 -6.86
C ASP A 28 17.04 -9.47 -5.51
N GLY A 29 15.96 -9.99 -4.94
CA GLY A 29 15.99 -10.90 -3.79
C GLY A 29 16.00 -10.21 -2.42
N ARG A 30 15.80 -8.89 -2.35
CA ARG A 30 15.69 -8.19 -1.06
C ARG A 30 14.36 -8.56 -0.41
N PRO A 31 14.32 -8.91 0.88
CA PRO A 31 13.07 -9.23 1.56
C PRO A 31 12.16 -8.01 1.58
N LEU A 32 10.86 -8.26 1.50
CA LEU A 32 9.82 -7.26 1.65
C LEU A 32 8.91 -7.67 2.81
N MET A 33 8.51 -6.72 3.64
CA MET A 33 7.60 -6.94 4.75
C MET A 33 6.22 -6.38 4.43
N PRO A 34 5.11 -7.12 4.66
CA PRO A 34 3.78 -6.55 4.56
C PRO A 34 3.63 -5.39 5.56
N ILE A 35 2.96 -4.32 5.14
CA ILE A 35 2.62 -3.17 6.00
C ILE A 35 1.98 -3.63 7.31
N ALA A 36 2.20 -2.89 8.39
CA ALA A 36 1.58 -3.19 9.67
C ALA A 36 0.05 -3.03 9.60
N SER A 37 -0.67 -3.91 10.30
CA SER A 37 -2.10 -3.69 10.53
C SER A 37 -2.31 -2.47 11.41
N GLY A 38 -3.44 -1.78 11.23
CA GLY A 38 -3.72 -0.55 11.95
C GLY A 38 -4.80 0.29 11.29
N VAL A 39 -5.04 1.47 11.83
CA VAL A 39 -5.90 2.48 11.22
C VAL A 39 -5.01 3.46 10.47
N ILE A 40 -5.37 3.81 9.23
CA ILE A 40 -4.69 4.86 8.47
C ILE A 40 -4.83 6.17 9.25
N PRO A 41 -3.73 6.81 9.69
CA PRO A 41 -3.80 8.07 10.40
C PRO A 41 -4.37 9.19 9.52
N GLU A 42 -4.97 10.20 10.16
CA GLU A 42 -5.33 11.42 9.45
C GLU A 42 -4.10 12.04 8.79
N GLY A 43 -4.26 12.58 7.58
CA GLY A 43 -3.13 13.14 6.82
C GLY A 43 -2.37 12.13 5.97
N TYR A 44 -2.76 10.86 5.94
CA TYR A 44 -2.10 9.81 5.16
C TYR A 44 -3.04 9.10 4.18
N LEU A 45 -2.45 8.59 3.11
CA LEU A 45 -3.09 7.76 2.09
C LEU A 45 -2.45 6.38 2.02
N TYR A 46 -3.27 5.40 1.71
CA TYR A 46 -2.81 4.10 1.23
C TYR A 46 -2.73 4.15 -0.30
N ALA A 47 -1.52 4.08 -0.85
CA ALA A 47 -1.29 4.07 -2.30
C ALA A 47 -1.11 2.65 -2.82
N LYS A 48 -1.82 2.29 -3.89
CA LYS A 48 -1.71 0.98 -4.54
C LYS A 48 -1.55 1.17 -6.04
N GLY A 49 -0.52 0.57 -6.61
CA GLY A 49 -0.33 0.55 -8.07
C GLY A 49 -1.18 -0.53 -8.72
N ASP A 50 -1.55 -0.38 -9.99
CA ASP A 50 -2.39 -1.37 -10.68
C ASP A 50 -1.69 -2.71 -10.90
N HIS A 51 -0.36 -2.69 -11.05
CA HIS A 51 0.41 -3.90 -11.31
C HIS A 51 0.63 -4.73 -10.03
N PRO A 52 0.49 -6.07 -10.07
CA PRO A 52 0.69 -6.93 -8.90
C PRO A 52 2.06 -6.77 -8.24
N ALA A 53 3.10 -6.50 -9.05
CA ALA A 53 4.47 -6.31 -8.58
C ALA A 53 4.84 -4.85 -8.21
N SER A 54 3.88 -3.92 -8.22
CA SER A 54 4.13 -2.52 -7.80
C SER A 54 4.70 -2.46 -6.38
N PHE A 55 5.71 -1.61 -6.18
CA PHE A 55 6.25 -1.30 -4.86
C PHE A 55 5.48 -0.10 -4.28
N ASP A 56 4.46 -0.39 -3.50
CA ASP A 56 3.42 0.54 -3.04
C ASP A 56 3.08 0.28 -1.56
N SER A 57 2.05 0.91 -0.98
CA SER A 57 1.74 0.86 0.47
C SER A 57 1.44 -0.52 1.03
N ARG A 58 1.40 -1.59 0.21
CA ARG A 58 1.38 -2.98 0.73
C ARG A 58 2.62 -3.33 1.55
N TYR A 59 3.73 -2.60 1.37
CA TYR A 59 5.02 -2.90 2.00
C TYR A 59 5.34 -1.92 3.13
N GLN A 60 6.00 -2.38 4.19
CA GLN A 60 6.49 -1.50 5.26
C GLN A 60 7.55 -0.52 4.75
N GLU A 61 8.33 -0.96 3.77
CA GLU A 61 9.47 -0.24 3.23
C GLU A 61 9.06 1.01 2.43
N SER A 62 7.85 1.03 1.87
CA SER A 62 7.23 2.18 1.20
C SER A 62 6.29 2.94 2.14
N GLY A 63 5.49 2.21 2.92
CA GLY A 63 4.57 2.75 3.91
C GLY A 63 3.41 3.54 3.32
N LEU A 64 2.77 4.32 4.19
CA LEU A 64 1.69 5.23 3.82
C LEU A 64 2.26 6.55 3.26
N VAL A 65 1.53 7.15 2.32
CA VAL A 65 1.93 8.41 1.68
C VAL A 65 1.31 9.56 2.46
N PRO A 66 2.09 10.52 2.99
CA PRO A 66 1.52 11.70 3.62
C PRO A 66 0.90 12.61 2.54
N LEU A 67 -0.25 13.23 2.87
CA LEU A 67 -1.01 14.05 1.91
C LEU A 67 -0.21 15.23 1.36
N ASP A 68 0.72 15.78 2.13
CA ASP A 68 1.58 16.89 1.72
C ASP A 68 2.64 16.50 0.68
N ALA A 69 2.95 15.21 0.54
CA ALA A 69 3.83 14.69 -0.50
C ALA A 69 3.09 14.41 -1.83
N VAL A 70 1.77 14.58 -1.87
CA VAL A 70 0.98 14.40 -3.10
C VAL A 70 1.09 15.66 -3.96
N ILE A 71 1.85 15.57 -5.05
CA ILE A 71 2.10 16.72 -5.95
C ILE A 71 1.01 16.93 -7.02
N GLY A 72 0.02 16.03 -7.12
CA GLY A 72 -1.10 16.13 -8.06
C GLY A 72 -1.78 14.80 -8.36
N VAL A 73 -2.93 14.87 -9.06
CA VAL A 73 -3.67 13.69 -9.56
C VAL A 73 -3.49 13.63 -11.08
N ALA A 74 -3.06 12.48 -11.59
CA ALA A 74 -2.90 12.27 -13.04
C ALA A 74 -4.24 11.87 -13.68
N TYR A 75 -4.62 12.55 -14.76
CA TYR A 75 -5.76 12.21 -15.60
C TYR A 75 -5.25 11.59 -16.90
N PRO A 76 -5.58 10.33 -17.23
CA PRO A 76 -5.17 9.72 -18.49
C PRO A 76 -5.79 10.49 -19.67
N VAL A 77 -4.97 10.82 -20.66
CA VAL A 77 -5.43 11.28 -21.98
C VAL A 77 -5.42 10.07 -22.92
N PHE A 78 -6.59 9.77 -23.48
CA PHE A 78 -6.83 8.64 -24.39
C PHE A 78 -6.87 9.11 -25.84
#